data_AF-A0A8J6PAI6-F1
#
_entry.id   AF-A0A8J6PAI6-F1
#
_cell.length_a   1.000
_cell.length_b   1.000
_cell.length_c   1.000
_cell.angle_alpha   90.00
_cell.angle_beta   90.00
_cell.angle_gamma   90.00
#
_symmetry.space_group_name_H-M   'P 1'
#
loop_
_entity.id
_entity.type
_entity.pdbx_description
1 polymer ?
#
loop_
_entity_poly.entity_id
_entity_poly.type
_entity_poly.pdbx_seq_one_letter_code
_entity_poly.pdbx_strand_id
1 'polypeptide(L)'
;MMGTTNVTFIDVFMMALPIIPIIYFLIAGNPHDVDTEERASLSAARTWLVLALMALGLGVIGVVIATATLIMGVKTIIRGRTMYGLTVILISIFVPIFSFIPLWN
;
A
#
# COMPACT_ATOMS: atom_id res chain seq x y z
N MET A 1 36.36 -1.38 8.20
CA MET A 1 36.24 -0.73 6.88
C MET A 1 34.78 -0.39 6.70
N MET A 2 34.44 0.91 6.76
CA MET A 2 33.06 1.39 6.66
C MET A 2 32.72 1.40 5.16
N GLY A 3 31.95 0.42 4.70
CA GLY A 3 31.51 0.35 3.31
C GLY A 3 30.60 1.53 3.01
N THR A 4 31.05 2.47 2.18
CA THR A 4 30.19 3.51 1.63
C THR A 4 29.22 2.82 0.67
N THR A 5 28.00 2.56 1.12
CA THR A 5 26.91 2.13 0.24
C THR A 5 26.62 3.28 -0.71
N ASN A 6 27.01 3.13 -1.98
CA ASN A 6 26.62 4.06 -3.03
C ASN A 6 25.12 3.91 -3.22
N VAL A 7 24.33 4.78 -2.57
CA VAL A 7 22.90 4.88 -2.83
C VAL A 7 22.75 5.34 -4.28
N THR A 8 22.32 4.44 -5.15
CA THR A 8 22.12 4.78 -6.56
C THR A 8 20.84 5.59 -6.72
N PHE A 9 20.76 6.38 -7.78
CA PHE A 9 19.54 7.10 -8.13
C PHE A 9 18.32 6.16 -8.23
N ILE A 10 18.55 4.91 -8.65
CA ILE A 10 17.52 3.86 -8.75
C ILE A 10 16.99 3.49 -7.36
N ASP A 11 17.85 3.41 -6.35
CA ASP A 11 17.44 3.06 -4.97
C ASP A 11 16.55 4.15 -4.36
N VAL A 12 16.91 5.42 -4.57
CA VAL A 12 16.08 6.56 -4.13
C VAL A 12 14.75 6.58 -4.88
N PHE A 13 14.76 6.31 -6.19
CA PHE A 13 13.56 6.26 -7.01
C PHE A 13 12.61 5.13 -6.58
N MET A 14 13.14 3.94 -6.27
CA MET A 14 12.37 2.80 -5.78
C MET A 14 11.79 3.04 -4.39
N MET A 15 12.50 3.74 -3.51
CA MET A 15 11.96 4.18 -2.20
C MET A 15 10.88 5.26 -2.34
N ALA A 16 10.99 6.15 -3.33
CA ALA A 16 10.04 7.24 -3.56
C ALA A 16 8.77 6.80 -4.30
N LEU A 17 8.82 5.71 -5.05
CA LEU A 17 7.72 5.15 -5.84
C LEU A 17 6.40 4.96 -5.07
N PRO A 18 6.38 4.38 -3.85
CA PRO A 18 5.15 4.25 -3.07
C PRO A 18 4.68 5.57 -2.42
N ILE A 19 5.53 6.59 -2.32
CA ILE A 19 5.18 7.89 -1.72
C ILE A 19 4.16 8.64 -2.59
N ILE A 20 4.29 8.58 -3.91
CA ILE A 20 3.39 9.24 -4.86
C ILE A 20 1.92 8.80 -4.69
N PRO A 21 1.59 7.49 -4.72
CA PRO A 21 0.22 7.05 -4.47
C PRO A 21 -0.23 7.36 -3.04
N ILE A 22 0.63 7.27 -2.02
CA ILE A 22 0.27 7.65 -0.63
C ILE A 22 -0.18 9.10 -0.56
N ILE A 23 0.62 10.01 -1.12
CA ILE A 23 0.29 11.44 -1.16
C ILE A 23 -1.04 11.61 -1.91
N TYR A 24 -1.17 11.06 -3.12
CA TYR A 24 -2.40 11.15 -3.90
C TYR A 24 -3.63 10.70 -3.10
N PHE A 25 -3.58 9.57 -2.40
CA PHE A 25 -4.72 9.08 -1.63
C PHE A 25 -5.05 9.92 -0.39
N LEU A 26 -4.08 10.66 0.16
CA LEU A 26 -4.28 11.60 1.26
C LEU A 26 -4.95 12.91 0.78
N ILE A 27 -4.59 13.42 -0.40
CA ILE A 27 -5.14 14.70 -0.92
C ILE A 27 -6.38 14.51 -1.80
N ALA A 28 -6.58 13.33 -2.40
CA ALA A 28 -7.69 13.09 -3.30
C ALA A 28 -9.03 13.30 -2.58
N GLY A 29 -9.86 14.21 -3.11
CA GLY A 29 -11.23 14.40 -2.62
C GLY A 29 -12.05 13.12 -2.71
N ASN A 30 -13.04 12.99 -1.83
CA ASN A 30 -14.03 11.91 -1.95
C ASN A 30 -15.18 12.43 -2.83
N PRO A 31 -15.48 11.81 -3.98
CA PRO A 31 -16.56 12.25 -4.87
C PRO A 31 -17.97 11.97 -4.29
N HIS A 32 -18.06 11.26 -3.16
CA HIS A 32 -19.32 10.92 -2.50
C HIS A 32 -19.66 11.89 -1.36
N ASP A 33 -20.96 12.16 -1.20
CA ASP A 33 -21.51 13.03 -0.16
C ASP A 33 -21.12 12.60 1.26
N VAL A 34 -21.05 13.59 2.16
CA VAL A 34 -20.47 13.48 3.51
C VAL A 34 -21.10 12.36 4.35
N ASP A 35 -22.38 12.07 4.13
CA ASP A 35 -23.17 11.12 4.94
C ASP A 35 -23.50 9.80 4.22
N THR A 36 -22.76 9.47 3.15
CA THR A 36 -23.00 8.22 2.40
C THR A 36 -22.12 7.07 2.89
N GLU A 37 -22.68 5.87 2.99
CA GLU A 37 -21.90 4.64 3.26
C GLU A 37 -20.79 4.42 2.22
N GLU A 38 -20.99 4.92 1.00
CA GLU A 38 -20.04 4.90 -0.09
C GLU A 38 -18.77 5.72 0.21
N ARG A 39 -18.93 6.89 0.84
CA ARG A 39 -17.80 7.71 1.29
C ARG A 39 -16.96 6.98 2.32
N ALA A 40 -17.61 6.37 3.32
CA ALA A 40 -16.95 5.61 4.37
C ALA A 40 -16.21 4.39 3.83
N SER A 41 -16.84 3.66 2.90
CA SER A 41 -16.26 2.54 2.16
C SER A 41 -15.01 2.94 1.37
N LEU A 42 -15.09 4.02 0.58
CA LEU A 42 -13.96 4.50 -0.23
C LEU A 42 -12.82 5.05 0.64
N SER A 43 -13.15 5.78 1.71
CA SER A 43 -12.16 6.29 2.66
C SER A 43 -11.42 5.15 3.34
N ALA A 44 -12.15 4.12 3.79
CA ALA A 44 -11.52 2.94 4.37
C ALA A 44 -10.59 2.26 3.37
N ALA A 45 -11.05 2.02 2.13
CA ALA A 45 -10.23 1.41 1.09
C ALA A 45 -8.92 2.19 0.84
N ARG A 46 -8.99 3.53 0.78
CA ARG A 46 -7.79 4.39 0.64
C ARG A 46 -6.85 4.27 1.82
N THR A 47 -7.35 4.30 3.05
CA THR A 47 -6.53 4.14 4.26
C THR A 47 -5.81 2.79 4.29
N TRP A 48 -6.50 1.71 3.92
CA TRP A 48 -5.87 0.38 3.86
C TRP A 48 -4.85 0.27 2.75
N LEU A 49 -5.07 0.93 1.63
CA LEU A 49 -4.12 0.95 0.52
C LEU A 49 -2.86 1.75 0.88
N VAL A 50 -3.00 2.87 1.61
CA VAL A 50 -1.87 3.62 2.17
C VAL A 50 -1.09 2.76 3.17
N LEU A 51 -1.77 2.09 4.11
CA LEU A 51 -1.12 1.19 5.06
C LEU A 51 -0.38 0.04 4.37
N ALA A 52 -0.97 -0.54 3.33
CA ALA A 52 -0.34 -1.60 2.54
C ALA A 52 0.93 -1.10 1.83
N LEU A 53 0.92 0.13 1.31
CA LEU A 53 2.09 0.74 0.68
C LEU A 53 3.19 1.11 1.69
N MET A 54 2.82 1.57 2.89
CA MET A 54 3.78 1.84 3.96
C MET A 54 4.41 0.57 4.55
N ALA A 55 3.78 -0.59 4.35
CA ALA A 55 4.31 -1.87 4.77
C ALA A 55 5.45 -2.39 3.88
N LEU A 56 5.64 -1.82 2.68
CA LEU A 56 6.75 -2.16 1.80
C LEU A 56 8.09 -1.84 2.48
N GLY A 57 8.95 -2.85 2.62
CA GLY A 57 10.29 -2.69 3.20
C GLY A 57 10.37 -2.83 4.73
N LEU A 58 9.26 -3.11 5.42
CA LEU A 58 9.25 -3.34 6.89
C LEU A 58 9.53 -4.80 7.30
N GLY A 59 9.90 -5.67 6.36
CA GLY A 59 10.20 -7.09 6.65
C GLY A 59 9.01 -7.83 7.25
N VAL A 60 9.21 -8.52 8.39
CA VAL A 60 8.17 -9.32 9.08
C VAL A 60 6.95 -8.48 9.47
N ILE A 61 7.15 -7.23 9.88
CA ILE A 61 6.06 -6.28 10.20
C ILE A 61 5.22 -6.00 8.94
N GLY A 62 5.88 -5.90 7.79
CA GLY A 62 5.22 -5.74 6.49
C GLY A 62 4.31 -6.91 6.13
N VAL A 63 4.70 -8.15 6.46
CA VAL A 63 3.89 -9.36 6.24
C VAL A 63 2.60 -9.36 7.08
N VAL A 64 2.68 -8.91 8.33
CA VAL A 64 1.51 -8.81 9.22
C VAL A 64 0.52 -7.77 8.68
N ILE A 65 1.02 -6.60 8.26
CA ILE A 65 0.20 -5.54 7.67
C ILE A 65 -0.40 -6.00 6.33
N ALA A 66 0.40 -6.68 5.49
CA ALA A 66 -0.06 -7.27 4.23
C ALA A 66 -1.24 -8.22 4.46
N THR A 67 -1.15 -9.10 5.46
CA THR A 67 -2.23 -10.03 5.82
C THR A 67 -3.50 -9.31 6.26
N ALA A 68 -3.38 -8.26 7.07
CA ALA A 68 -4.54 -7.44 7.47
C ALA A 68 -5.17 -6.73 6.26
N THR A 69 -4.34 -6.20 5.36
CA THR A 69 -4.81 -5.51 4.14
C THR A 69 -5.48 -6.47 3.16
N LEU A 70 -5.05 -7.73 3.06
CA LEU A 70 -5.70 -8.77 2.27
C LEU A 70 -7.16 -8.98 2.71
N ILE A 71 -7.38 -9.14 4.03
CA ILE A 71 -8.72 -9.32 4.61
C ILE A 71 -9.62 -8.13 4.29
N MET A 72 -9.06 -6.92 4.35
CA MET A 72 -9.78 -5.69 4.01
C MET A 72 -10.03 -5.55 2.51
N GLY A 73 -9.11 -6.00 1.66
CA GLY A 73 -9.30 -6.09 0.21
C GLY A 73 -10.50 -6.97 -0.15
N VAL A 74 -10.60 -8.16 0.47
CA VAL A 74 -11.76 -9.05 0.30
C VAL A 74 -13.06 -8.40 0.75
N LYS A 75 -13.09 -7.75 1.92
CA LYS A 75 -14.27 -6.98 2.38
C LYS A 75 -14.66 -5.87 1.41
N THR A 76 -13.68 -5.23 0.77
CA THR A 76 -13.90 -4.16 -0.21
C THR A 76 -14.52 -4.71 -1.49
N ILE A 77 -14.12 -5.90 -1.94
CA ILE A 77 -14.75 -6.60 -3.08
C ILE A 77 -16.20 -6.97 -2.75
N ILE A 78 -16.46 -7.53 -1.56
CA ILE A 78 -17.81 -7.90 -1.12
C ILE A 78 -18.75 -6.68 -1.12
N ARG A 79 -18.23 -5.49 -0.85
CA ARG A 79 -18.98 -4.21 -0.88
C ARG A 79 -19.12 -3.60 -2.29
N GLY A 80 -18.87 -4.36 -3.35
CA GLY A 80 -19.05 -3.91 -4.74
C GLY A 80 -17.95 -2.99 -5.27
N ARG A 81 -16.86 -2.76 -4.51
CA ARG A 81 -15.72 -1.94 -4.94
C ARG A 81 -14.60 -2.83 -5.48
N THR A 82 -14.91 -3.62 -6.49
CA THR A 82 -14.07 -4.71 -7.01
C THR A 82 -12.69 -4.23 -7.45
N MET A 83 -12.60 -3.10 -8.17
CA MET A 83 -11.32 -2.52 -8.60
C MET A 83 -10.40 -2.17 -7.42
N TYR A 84 -10.92 -1.44 -6.42
CA TYR A 84 -10.14 -1.08 -5.23
C TYR A 84 -9.74 -2.30 -4.42
N GLY A 85 -10.67 -3.25 -4.22
CA GLY A 85 -10.39 -4.48 -3.50
C GLY A 85 -9.32 -5.34 -4.19
N LEU A 86 -9.36 -5.46 -5.52
CA LEU A 86 -8.32 -6.12 -6.30
C LEU A 86 -6.97 -5.44 -6.14
N THR A 87 -6.91 -4.10 -6.19
CA THR A 87 -5.65 -3.38 -5.97
C THR A 87 -5.07 -3.62 -4.58
N VAL A 88 -5.90 -3.58 -3.53
CA VAL A 88 -5.45 -3.88 -2.16
C VAL A 88 -4.92 -5.32 -2.06
N ILE A 89 -5.62 -6.29 -2.66
CA ILE A 89 -5.19 -7.70 -2.66
C ILE A 89 -3.86 -7.87 -3.40
N LEU A 90 -3.71 -7.27 -4.59
CA LEU A 90 -2.46 -7.34 -5.34
C LEU A 90 -1.30 -6.75 -4.53
N ILE A 91 -1.47 -5.56 -3.96
CA ILE A 91 -0.45 -4.93 -3.10
C ILE A 91 -0.11 -5.85 -1.92
N SER A 92 -1.10 -6.45 -1.26
CA SER A 92 -0.86 -7.36 -0.13
C SER A 92 -0.09 -8.63 -0.49
N ILE A 93 -0.12 -9.07 -1.75
CA ILE A 93 0.68 -10.21 -2.23
C ILE A 93 2.08 -9.76 -2.62
N PHE A 94 2.20 -8.59 -3.25
CA PHE A 94 3.49 -8.04 -3.66
C PHE A 94 4.34 -7.56 -2.48
N VAL A 95 3.73 -7.00 -1.43
CA VAL A 95 4.43 -6.53 -0.22
C VAL A 95 5.34 -7.60 0.39
N PRO A 96 4.87 -8.82 0.72
CA PRO A 96 5.74 -9.87 1.26
C PRO A 96 6.80 -10.28 0.24
N ILE A 97 6.47 -10.43 -1.04
CA ILE A 97 7.45 -10.79 -2.09
C ILE A 97 8.61 -9.79 -2.13
N PHE A 98 8.31 -8.48 -2.14
CA PHE A 98 9.33 -7.42 -2.13
C PHE A 98 10.02 -7.23 -0.77
N SER A 99 9.42 -7.71 0.32
CA SER A 99 10.04 -7.67 1.66
C SER A 99 11.10 -8.77 1.86
N PHE A 100 11.04 -9.85 1.07
CA PHE A 100 12.02 -10.95 1.11
C PHE A 100 13.07 -10.88 0.01
N ILE A 101 12.89 -10.00 -0.98
CA ILE A 101 13.93 -9.69 -1.96
C ILE A 101 14.89 -8.69 -1.28
N PRO A 102 16.14 -9.07 -0.97
CA PRO A 102 17.11 -8.09 -0.52
C PRO A 102 17.34 -7.13 -1.69
N LEU A 103 16.78 -5.93 -1.60
CA LEU A 103 17.02 -4.86 -2.58
C LEU A 103 18.48 -4.35 -2.52
N TRP A 104 19.28 -4.86 -1.59
CA TRP A 104 20.66 -4.44 -1.35
C TRP A 104 21.61 -5.62 -1.60
N ASN A 105 22.39 -5.51 -2.68
CA ASN A 105 23.73 -6.12 -2.80
C ASN A 105 24.75 -5.00 -2.70
#